data_AF-A0A956RFY4-F1
#
_entry.id   AF-A0A956RFY4-F1
#
_cell.length_a   1.000
_cell.length_b   1.000
_cell.length_c   1.000
_cell.angle_alpha   90.00
_cell.angle_beta   90.00
_cell.angle_gamma   90.00
#
_symmetry.space_group_name_H-M   'P 1'
#
loop_
_entity.id
_entity.type
_entity.pdbx_description
1 polymer ?
#
loop_
_entity_poly.entity_id
_entity_poly.type
_entity_poly.pdbx_seq_one_letter_code
_entity_poly.pdbx_strand_id
1 'polypeptide(L)'
;MRTKAHVLCTTSCLALTLTACGDSSDRVSTTDMSSASSTSPSTTDDATATSGETSNGTSDGASNATSGSESDSDGATSSGSGGEDNENLMACAMGYALPGPAEQAPGDADAGYHALLNEGYVTCGIPYALFPIAKPLLGAFADEEPLPGREGKNATVPYNWTVHTSKSSGAEIVSLNCLECHAGRFDGELIIGLGKADADYTETIGGFLSDIPIPPIPLPGLEEMTRMAQRYQVVGDFTKMKTVGTNPADGLAAALSAHRDKDTLEWSNEPLIELGEFVVPVDTPPWWHTKKKNGLFCNGMARGDHRATMIYATSLCTDSVPEAEGIFSYFNNIRAFIASVEAPTYPFAIDAALADEGEALFLENCSCCHGTYADDPAAES
;
A
#
# COMPACT_ATOMS: atom_id res chain seq x y z
N MET A 1 -41.37 -17.64 19.18
CA MET A 1 -42.11 -16.40 19.56
C MET A 1 -41.12 -15.36 20.03
N ARG A 2 -40.71 -14.45 19.13
CA ARG A 2 -40.19 -13.11 19.41
C ARG A 2 -40.14 -12.38 18.07
N THR A 3 -40.84 -11.25 18.03
CA THR A 3 -41.41 -10.64 16.84
C THR A 3 -40.40 -9.71 16.19
N LYS A 4 -40.19 -9.88 14.88
CA LYS A 4 -39.50 -8.92 14.00
C LYS A 4 -40.42 -7.72 13.77
N ALA A 5 -39.90 -6.51 13.94
CA ALA A 5 -40.56 -5.29 13.48
C ALA A 5 -39.86 -4.81 12.20
N HIS A 6 -40.53 -4.98 11.06
CA HIS A 6 -40.23 -4.30 9.82
C HIS A 6 -40.76 -2.86 9.91
N VAL A 7 -39.92 -1.88 9.58
CA VAL A 7 -40.38 -0.54 9.20
C VAL A 7 -40.03 -0.34 7.73
N LEU A 8 -41.06 -0.39 6.89
CA LEU A 8 -41.04 0.16 5.54
C LEU A 8 -41.07 1.69 5.65
N CYS A 9 -40.17 2.38 4.96
CA CYS A 9 -40.37 3.78 4.61
C CYS A 9 -40.22 3.93 3.09
N THR A 10 -41.33 4.30 2.48
CA THR A 10 -41.55 4.50 1.05
C THR A 10 -41.08 5.89 0.60
N THR A 11 -40.31 5.90 -0.48
CA THR A 11 -40.40 6.76 -1.68
C THR A 11 -40.63 8.27 -1.51
N SER A 12 -39.65 9.08 -1.94
CA SER A 12 -39.90 10.19 -2.86
C SER A 12 -38.63 10.61 -3.60
N CYS A 13 -38.61 10.30 -4.90
CA CYS A 13 -37.79 10.95 -5.92
C CYS A 13 -38.19 12.43 -6.01
N LEU A 14 -37.21 13.34 -5.96
CA LEU A 14 -37.35 14.66 -6.52
C LEU A 14 -36.10 14.97 -7.37
N ALA A 15 -36.26 14.73 -8.68
CA ALA A 15 -35.33 15.20 -9.69
C ALA A 15 -35.50 16.72 -9.84
N LEU A 16 -34.42 17.48 -9.67
CA LEU A 16 -34.34 18.86 -10.15
C LEU A 16 -33.36 18.89 -11.33
N THR A 17 -33.94 18.96 -12.53
CA THR A 17 -33.28 19.35 -13.76
C THR A 17 -33.10 20.87 -13.76
N LEU A 18 -31.86 21.35 -13.90
CA LEU A 18 -31.58 22.72 -14.36
C LEU A 18 -30.78 22.64 -15.65
N THR A 19 -31.50 22.88 -16.74
CA THR A 19 -30.97 23.17 -18.07
C THR A 19 -30.80 24.69 -18.15
N ALA A 20 -29.62 25.16 -18.54
CA ALA A 20 -29.44 26.51 -19.07
C ALA A 20 -28.40 26.48 -20.20
N CYS A 21 -28.88 26.77 -21.39
CA CYS A 21 -28.12 27.04 -22.60
C CYS A 21 -27.34 28.36 -22.49
N GLY A 22 -26.25 28.51 -23.24
CA GLY A 22 -25.58 29.79 -23.42
C GLY A 22 -24.28 29.72 -24.22
N ASP A 23 -24.41 29.44 -25.51
CA ASP A 23 -23.39 29.56 -26.56
C ASP A 23 -22.87 31.00 -26.68
N SER A 24 -21.58 31.17 -26.99
CA SER A 24 -21.05 31.93 -28.14
C SER A 24 -19.74 32.72 -27.95
N SER A 25 -18.88 32.52 -28.95
CA SER A 25 -17.95 33.47 -29.60
C SER A 25 -16.53 33.68 -29.08
N ASP A 26 -15.60 33.01 -29.79
CA ASP A 26 -14.48 33.58 -30.53
C ASP A 26 -13.86 34.90 -30.06
N ARG A 27 -12.54 34.86 -29.78
CA ARG A 27 -11.59 35.82 -30.37
C ARG A 27 -10.16 35.28 -30.37
N VAL A 28 -9.70 35.01 -31.59
CA VAL A 28 -8.30 34.99 -32.02
C VAL A 28 -7.68 36.37 -31.80
N SER A 29 -6.48 36.44 -31.23
CA SER A 29 -5.45 37.35 -31.74
C SER A 29 -4.05 36.84 -31.41
N THR A 30 -3.33 36.57 -32.48
CA THR A 30 -1.91 36.25 -32.64
C THR A 30 -0.99 37.44 -32.34
N THR A 31 0.18 37.18 -31.77
CA THR A 31 1.50 37.74 -32.17
C THR A 31 2.56 36.87 -31.47
N ASP A 32 3.30 35.97 -32.15
CA ASP A 32 4.62 36.20 -32.81
C ASP A 32 5.62 36.93 -31.88
N MET A 33 6.87 36.52 -31.67
CA MET A 33 7.84 35.82 -32.52
C MET A 33 9.11 35.61 -31.64
N SER A 34 9.84 34.48 -31.65
CA SER A 34 11.12 34.28 -32.40
C SER A 34 11.98 33.30 -31.58
N SER A 35 12.19 32.06 -32.02
CA SER A 35 13.30 31.58 -32.88
C SER A 35 14.64 31.36 -32.17
N ALA A 36 15.05 30.09 -32.06
CA ALA A 36 16.42 29.66 -32.34
C ALA A 36 16.46 28.15 -32.66
N SER A 37 16.85 27.88 -33.89
CA SER A 37 17.08 26.58 -34.53
C SER A 37 18.51 26.06 -34.29
N SER A 38 18.68 24.75 -34.15
CA SER A 38 19.78 23.99 -34.80
C SER A 38 19.53 22.48 -34.73
N THR A 39 19.18 21.84 -35.84
CA THR A 39 20.05 21.03 -36.73
C THR A 39 20.48 19.68 -36.15
N SER A 40 19.85 18.61 -36.66
CA SER A 40 20.32 17.22 -36.58
C SER A 40 21.62 17.00 -37.38
N PRO A 41 22.25 15.82 -37.20
CA PRO A 41 22.38 14.97 -38.37
C PRO A 41 21.93 13.52 -38.12
N SER A 42 21.39 12.97 -39.20
CA SER A 42 21.06 11.57 -39.46
C SER A 42 22.27 10.64 -39.47
N THR A 43 22.08 9.41 -39.00
CA THR A 43 22.59 8.20 -39.67
C THR A 43 21.58 7.07 -39.53
N THR A 44 21.24 6.50 -40.68
CA THR A 44 20.51 5.25 -40.91
C THR A 44 21.35 4.04 -40.51
N ASP A 45 20.72 2.94 -40.11
CA ASP A 45 20.72 1.71 -40.90
C ASP A 45 19.68 0.69 -40.40
N ASP A 46 18.98 0.12 -41.39
CA ASP A 46 17.95 -0.91 -41.36
C ASP A 46 18.48 -2.29 -40.94
N ALA A 47 17.62 -3.10 -40.30
CA ALA A 47 17.26 -4.44 -40.79
C ALA A 47 16.14 -5.11 -39.93
N THR A 48 14.92 -5.11 -40.48
CA THR A 48 13.98 -6.24 -40.70
C THR A 48 14.44 -7.62 -40.15
N ALA A 49 13.63 -8.48 -39.51
CA ALA A 49 12.36 -9.01 -40.02
C ALA A 49 11.61 -9.92 -39.01
N THR A 50 10.27 -9.78 -39.01
CA THR A 50 9.19 -10.80 -38.89
C THR A 50 9.44 -12.19 -38.29
N SER A 51 8.54 -12.61 -37.39
CA SER A 51 7.43 -13.54 -37.73
C SER A 51 6.51 -13.76 -36.53
N GLY A 52 5.19 -13.73 -36.79
CA GLY A 52 4.18 -14.24 -35.87
C GLY A 52 3.77 -15.64 -36.29
N GLU A 53 3.21 -16.42 -35.36
CA GLU A 53 2.30 -17.51 -35.68
C GLU A 53 1.38 -17.79 -34.50
N THR A 54 0.09 -17.56 -34.75
CA THR A 54 -1.05 -18.14 -34.03
C THR A 54 -1.14 -19.64 -34.35
N SER A 55 -1.44 -20.47 -33.36
CA SER A 55 -2.15 -21.72 -33.63
C SER A 55 -3.17 -22.04 -32.53
N ASN A 56 -4.39 -22.26 -32.99
CA ASN A 56 -5.56 -22.73 -32.27
C ASN A 56 -5.65 -24.25 -32.52
N GLY A 57 -5.93 -25.05 -31.49
CA GLY A 57 -6.02 -26.50 -31.62
C GLY A 57 -6.88 -27.12 -30.53
N THR A 58 -8.17 -27.29 -30.82
CA THR A 58 -9.14 -28.08 -30.06
C THR A 58 -9.02 -29.55 -30.44
N SER A 59 -9.11 -30.47 -29.47
CA SER A 59 -9.61 -31.83 -29.71
C SER A 59 -10.15 -32.48 -28.43
N ASP A 60 -11.46 -32.70 -28.42
CA ASP A 60 -12.20 -33.63 -27.57
C ASP A 60 -11.80 -35.09 -27.83
N GLY A 61 -12.03 -35.99 -26.85
CA GLY A 61 -12.24 -37.41 -27.18
C GLY A 61 -11.88 -38.48 -26.14
N ALA A 62 -12.71 -38.59 -25.10
CA ALA A 62 -13.31 -39.82 -24.54
C ALA A 62 -12.53 -41.17 -24.44
N SER A 63 -12.50 -41.67 -23.19
CA SER A 63 -12.82 -43.04 -22.72
C SER A 63 -12.13 -44.27 -23.34
N ASN A 64 -11.46 -45.06 -22.49
CA ASN A 64 -11.94 -46.42 -22.22
C ASN A 64 -11.37 -46.99 -20.91
N ALA A 65 -12.26 -47.53 -20.08
CA ALA A 65 -11.93 -48.37 -18.93
C ALA A 65 -11.95 -49.84 -19.37
N THR A 66 -10.96 -50.64 -18.95
CA THR A 66 -11.14 -52.10 -18.87
C THR A 66 -10.26 -52.65 -17.73
N SER A 67 -10.90 -53.46 -16.90
CA SER A 67 -10.39 -54.21 -15.75
C SER A 67 -9.56 -55.42 -16.19
N GLY A 68 -8.57 -55.81 -15.39
CA GLY A 68 -7.86 -57.09 -15.51
C GLY A 68 -6.81 -57.27 -14.41
N SER A 69 -7.14 -58.08 -13.42
CA SER A 69 -6.28 -58.56 -12.33
C SER A 69 -5.15 -59.46 -12.82
N GLU A 70 -3.97 -59.38 -12.20
CA GLU A 70 -3.37 -60.43 -11.34
C GLU A 70 -1.89 -60.13 -11.09
N SER A 71 -1.45 -60.62 -9.93
CA SER A 71 -0.12 -60.53 -9.32
C SER A 71 1.01 -61.00 -10.22
N ASP A 72 2.13 -60.27 -10.21
CA ASP A 72 3.45 -60.90 -10.09
C ASP A 72 4.43 -59.94 -9.42
N SER A 73 5.06 -60.46 -8.38
CA SER A 73 6.21 -59.91 -7.70
C SER A 73 7.42 -60.03 -8.60
N ASP A 74 8.06 -58.91 -8.96
CA ASP A 74 9.49 -58.91 -9.27
C ASP A 74 10.09 -57.53 -9.00
N GLY A 75 11.18 -57.53 -8.24
CA GLY A 75 11.97 -56.35 -7.95
C GLY A 75 12.56 -55.79 -9.25
N ALA A 76 12.13 -54.59 -9.61
CA ALA A 76 12.78 -53.76 -10.59
C ALA A 76 13.04 -52.40 -9.95
N THR A 77 14.32 -52.16 -9.63
CA THR A 77 14.88 -50.83 -9.39
C THR A 77 14.60 -49.96 -10.62
N SER A 78 13.50 -49.22 -10.58
CA SER A 78 13.17 -48.19 -11.55
C SER A 78 13.99 -46.95 -11.21
N SER A 79 15.12 -46.85 -11.88
CA SER A 79 15.84 -45.60 -12.12
C SER A 79 14.94 -44.72 -13.01
N GLY A 80 14.09 -43.92 -12.36
CA GLY A 80 13.20 -42.96 -13.01
C GLY A 80 13.63 -41.54 -12.66
N SER A 81 14.23 -40.86 -13.64
CA SER A 81 14.21 -39.40 -13.83
C SER A 81 14.51 -38.49 -12.63
N GLY A 82 15.76 -38.52 -12.14
CA GLY A 82 16.31 -37.50 -11.22
C GLY A 82 16.62 -36.16 -11.92
N GLY A 83 15.60 -35.55 -12.53
CA GLY A 83 15.72 -34.28 -13.27
C GLY A 83 15.03 -33.10 -12.60
N GLU A 84 13.87 -33.30 -11.98
CA GLU A 84 13.04 -32.21 -11.44
C GLU A 84 13.29 -31.98 -9.93
N ASP A 85 13.50 -33.05 -9.16
CA ASP A 85 13.76 -33.00 -7.71
C ASP A 85 15.09 -32.30 -7.35
N ASN A 86 16.02 -32.19 -8.31
CA ASN A 86 17.37 -31.67 -8.09
C ASN A 86 17.48 -30.15 -8.34
N GLU A 87 16.58 -29.57 -9.14
CA GLU A 87 16.58 -28.12 -9.40
C GLU A 87 16.04 -27.32 -8.20
N ASN A 88 14.99 -27.82 -7.55
CA ASN A 88 14.47 -27.22 -6.31
C ASN A 88 15.53 -27.22 -5.20
N LEU A 89 16.22 -28.34 -4.99
CA LEU A 89 17.31 -28.44 -4.01
C LEU A 89 18.49 -27.52 -4.33
N MET A 90 18.81 -27.30 -5.61
CA MET A 90 19.83 -26.33 -6.01
C MET A 90 19.42 -24.90 -5.67
N ALA A 91 18.19 -24.46 -5.93
CA ALA A 91 17.74 -23.12 -5.56
C ALA A 91 17.81 -22.88 -4.03
N CYS A 92 17.39 -23.86 -3.24
CA CYS A 92 17.45 -23.82 -1.78
C CYS A 92 18.89 -23.71 -1.23
N ALA A 93 19.87 -24.31 -1.91
CA ALA A 93 21.27 -24.33 -1.48
C ALA A 93 22.10 -23.11 -1.95
N MET A 94 21.54 -22.25 -2.80
CA MET A 94 22.25 -21.12 -3.43
C MET A 94 22.06 -19.79 -2.70
N GLY A 95 21.20 -19.74 -1.69
CA GLY A 95 20.95 -18.55 -0.88
C GLY A 95 22.07 -18.23 0.11
N TYR A 96 22.23 -16.94 0.43
CA TYR A 96 23.09 -16.50 1.54
C TYR A 96 22.21 -16.16 2.74
N ALA A 97 22.53 -16.70 3.92
CA ALA A 97 21.81 -16.37 5.13
C ALA A 97 21.86 -14.85 5.37
N LEU A 98 20.70 -14.22 5.42
CA LEU A 98 20.62 -12.82 5.84
C LEU A 98 20.93 -12.78 7.34
N PRO A 99 21.80 -11.86 7.80
CA PRO A 99 21.91 -11.63 9.23
C PRO A 99 20.52 -11.29 9.78
N GLY A 100 20.24 -11.76 10.99
CA GLY A 100 19.02 -11.40 11.70
C GLY A 100 18.87 -9.86 11.77
N PRO A 101 17.64 -9.36 11.99
CA PRO A 101 17.45 -7.93 12.08
C PRO A 101 18.30 -7.38 13.23
N ALA A 102 18.72 -6.13 13.13
CA ALA A 102 19.34 -5.46 14.26
C ALA A 102 18.43 -5.56 15.50
N GLU A 103 19.01 -5.57 16.70
CA GLU A 103 18.21 -5.50 17.92
C GLU A 103 17.33 -4.23 17.88
N GLN A 104 16.03 -4.43 18.08
CA GLN A 104 15.05 -3.36 17.93
C GLN A 104 14.83 -2.70 19.28
N ALA A 105 14.68 -1.37 19.28
CA ALA A 105 14.40 -0.64 20.51
C ALA A 105 13.12 -1.18 21.18
N PRO A 106 13.14 -1.48 22.49
CA PRO A 106 11.96 -1.94 23.20
C PRO A 106 10.87 -0.88 23.16
N GLY A 107 9.62 -1.31 23.11
CA GLY A 107 8.45 -0.44 23.11
C GLY A 107 7.25 -1.13 23.77
N ASP A 108 6.25 -0.33 24.09
CA ASP A 108 4.98 -0.76 24.64
C ASP A 108 3.95 -0.89 23.51
N ALA A 109 3.41 -2.08 23.31
CA ALA A 109 2.46 -2.37 22.23
C ALA A 109 1.11 -1.65 22.42
N ASP A 110 0.62 -1.50 23.65
CA ASP A 110 -0.64 -0.81 23.92
C ASP A 110 -0.48 0.70 23.69
N ALA A 111 0.64 1.27 24.15
CA ALA A 111 1.00 2.65 23.84
C ALA A 111 1.21 2.86 22.33
N GLY A 112 1.72 1.85 21.63
CA GLY A 112 1.92 1.84 20.20
C GLY A 112 0.63 1.88 19.41
N TYR A 113 -0.34 1.06 19.80
CA TYR A 113 -1.67 1.07 19.21
C TYR A 113 -2.39 2.41 19.46
N HIS A 114 -2.29 2.94 20.68
CA HIS A 114 -2.81 4.26 20.99
C HIS A 114 -2.17 5.34 20.11
N ALA A 115 -0.84 5.33 19.96
CA ALA A 115 -0.12 6.30 19.15
C ALA A 115 -0.50 6.19 17.67
N LEU A 116 -0.58 4.98 17.13
CA LEU A 116 -0.99 4.71 15.75
C LEU A 116 -2.32 5.38 15.38
N LEU A 117 -3.29 5.34 16.31
CA LEU A 117 -4.66 5.81 16.09
C LEU A 117 -4.89 7.29 16.42
N ASN A 118 -4.04 7.88 17.27
CA ASN A 118 -4.33 9.19 17.89
C ASN A 118 -3.22 10.23 17.73
N GLU A 119 -1.97 9.82 17.47
CA GLU A 119 -0.86 10.76 17.29
C GLU A 119 -0.75 11.24 15.85
N GLY A 120 -0.40 12.52 15.69
CA GLY A 120 -0.20 13.16 14.39
C GLY A 120 1.23 12.99 13.88
N TYR A 121 1.55 11.82 13.33
CA TYR A 121 2.86 11.60 12.70
C TYR A 121 2.90 12.10 11.25
N VAL A 122 1.76 12.28 10.57
CA VAL A 122 1.66 13.14 9.38
C VAL A 122 1.19 14.51 9.85
N THR A 123 2.07 15.50 9.79
CA THR A 123 1.93 16.79 10.51
C THR A 123 1.25 17.91 9.72
N CYS A 124 0.86 17.62 8.48
CA CYS A 124 0.00 18.49 7.67
C CYS A 124 -1.34 17.79 7.43
N GLY A 125 -2.37 18.57 7.11
CA GLY A 125 -3.71 18.01 6.94
C GLY A 125 -4.78 19.06 6.71
N ILE A 126 -6.02 18.60 6.63
CA ILE A 126 -7.19 19.47 6.42
C ILE A 126 -7.61 20.01 7.78
N PRO A 127 -7.84 21.32 7.98
CA PRO A 127 -8.44 21.84 9.20
C PRO A 127 -9.68 21.04 9.59
N TYR A 128 -9.80 20.65 10.86
CA TYR A 128 -10.92 19.83 11.33
C TYR A 128 -12.28 20.46 11.00
N ALA A 129 -12.36 21.80 11.03
CA ALA A 129 -13.56 22.55 10.66
C ALA A 129 -13.96 22.42 9.18
N LEU A 130 -13.02 22.13 8.29
CA LEU A 130 -13.26 21.93 6.86
C LEU A 130 -13.43 20.46 6.48
N PHE A 131 -12.96 19.53 7.31
CA PHE A 131 -12.99 18.10 6.99
C PHE A 131 -14.38 17.57 6.59
N PRO A 132 -15.51 17.94 7.26
CA PRO A 132 -16.84 17.50 6.82
C PRO A 132 -17.25 17.98 5.42
N ILE A 133 -16.71 19.12 4.98
CA ILE A 133 -16.98 19.70 3.66
C ILE A 133 -16.04 19.08 2.61
N ALA A 134 -14.80 18.76 3.00
CA ALA A 134 -13.83 18.10 2.14
C ALA A 134 -14.16 16.61 1.94
N LYS A 135 -14.71 15.93 2.95
CA LYS A 135 -14.97 14.47 2.94
C LYS A 135 -15.65 13.96 1.66
N PRO A 136 -16.75 14.56 1.15
CA PRO A 136 -17.40 14.08 -0.07
C PRO A 136 -16.53 14.23 -1.33
N LEU A 137 -15.60 15.19 -1.32
CA LEU A 137 -14.62 15.30 -2.40
C LEU A 137 -13.64 14.13 -2.28
N LEU A 138 -13.14 13.85 -1.07
CA LEU A 138 -12.13 12.80 -0.80
C LEU A 138 -12.53 11.39 -1.24
N GLY A 139 -13.82 11.14 -1.45
CA GLY A 139 -14.34 9.88 -1.99
C GLY A 139 -13.87 8.67 -1.18
N ALA A 140 -13.37 7.65 -1.87
CA ALA A 140 -12.94 6.40 -1.25
C ALA A 140 -11.86 6.56 -0.16
N PHE A 141 -11.07 7.65 -0.19
CA PHE A 141 -10.08 7.93 0.85
C PHE A 141 -10.69 8.35 2.18
N ALA A 142 -11.92 8.88 2.19
CA ALA A 142 -12.57 9.33 3.41
C ALA A 142 -13.93 8.68 3.68
N ASP A 143 -14.42 7.81 2.81
CA ASP A 143 -15.72 7.14 2.97
C ASP A 143 -15.70 5.93 3.91
N GLU A 144 -14.59 5.69 4.60
CA GLU A 144 -14.48 4.62 5.60
C GLU A 144 -15.16 4.99 6.94
N GLU A 145 -15.47 3.95 7.71
CA GLU A 145 -16.07 4.10 9.04
C GLU A 145 -15.01 4.41 10.12
N PRO A 146 -15.38 5.13 11.19
CA PRO A 146 -14.52 5.25 12.37
C PRO A 146 -14.22 3.88 13.01
N LEU A 147 -13.01 3.73 13.55
CA LEU A 147 -12.65 2.53 14.31
C LEU A 147 -13.21 2.59 15.73
N PRO A 148 -13.89 1.53 16.23
CA PRO A 148 -14.32 1.47 17.63
C PRO A 148 -13.15 1.63 18.61
N GLY A 149 -13.39 2.36 19.70
CA GLY A 149 -12.38 2.57 20.76
C GLY A 149 -11.49 3.81 20.56
N ARG A 150 -11.65 4.56 19.47
CA ARG A 150 -11.02 5.88 19.32
C ARG A 150 -11.70 6.90 20.22
N GLU A 151 -10.92 7.85 20.75
CA GLU A 151 -11.41 8.85 21.71
C GLU A 151 -11.61 10.24 21.08
N GLY A 152 -12.42 11.09 21.70
CA GLY A 152 -12.58 12.49 21.31
C GLY A 152 -13.00 12.68 19.84
N LYS A 153 -12.33 13.59 19.13
CA LYS A 153 -12.59 13.87 17.70
C LYS A 153 -12.08 12.76 16.78
N ASN A 154 -11.15 11.91 17.23
CA ASN A 154 -10.72 10.75 16.47
C ASN A 154 -11.85 9.70 16.31
N ALA A 155 -12.83 9.69 17.22
CA ALA A 155 -14.01 8.84 17.13
C ALA A 155 -14.98 9.24 16.00
N THR A 156 -14.84 10.43 15.41
CA THR A 156 -15.80 10.99 14.43
C THR A 156 -15.26 11.03 13.01
N VAL A 157 -14.00 10.67 12.81
CA VAL A 157 -13.35 10.60 11.49
C VAL A 157 -13.05 9.14 11.11
N PRO A 158 -12.94 8.85 9.80
CA PRO A 158 -12.62 7.50 9.33
C PRO A 158 -11.33 6.95 9.97
N TYR A 159 -11.22 5.61 10.11
CA TYR A 159 -10.11 4.97 10.83
C TYR A 159 -8.70 5.33 10.30
N ASN A 160 -8.60 5.61 9.01
CA ASN A 160 -7.40 5.97 8.27
C ASN A 160 -7.01 7.46 8.39
N TRP A 161 -7.77 8.23 9.17
CA TRP A 161 -7.53 9.66 9.42
C TRP A 161 -7.40 9.94 10.91
N THR A 162 -6.51 10.85 11.29
CA THR A 162 -6.25 11.25 12.68
C THR A 162 -6.40 12.77 12.86
N VAL A 163 -7.29 13.16 13.76
CA VAL A 163 -7.41 14.51 14.29
C VAL A 163 -6.34 14.75 15.34
N HIS A 164 -5.54 15.79 15.14
CA HIS A 164 -4.49 16.20 16.07
C HIS A 164 -4.20 17.69 15.95
N THR A 165 -3.50 18.24 16.94
CA THR A 165 -3.05 19.64 16.90
C THR A 165 -1.72 19.72 16.17
N SER A 166 -1.66 20.46 15.07
CA SER A 166 -0.39 20.77 14.40
C SER A 166 0.51 21.56 15.34
N LYS A 167 1.76 21.12 15.48
CA LYS A 167 2.77 21.82 16.29
C LYS A 167 3.25 23.13 15.63
N SER A 168 3.18 23.22 14.30
CA SER A 168 3.59 24.42 13.54
C SER A 168 2.54 25.52 13.56
N SER A 169 1.26 25.18 13.35
CA SER A 169 0.17 26.17 13.27
C SER A 169 -0.65 26.30 14.56
N GLY A 170 -0.60 25.31 15.45
CA GLY A 170 -1.48 25.22 16.63
C GLY A 170 -2.93 24.91 16.29
N ALA A 171 -3.26 24.70 15.01
CA ALA A 171 -4.60 24.37 14.54
C ALA A 171 -4.90 22.88 14.69
N GLU A 172 -6.16 22.54 14.92
CA GLU A 172 -6.63 21.16 14.84
C GLU A 172 -6.81 20.78 13.36
N ILE A 173 -6.07 19.77 12.93
CA ILE A 173 -6.08 19.25 11.56
C ILE A 173 -6.43 17.77 11.57
N VAL A 174 -6.85 17.28 10.41
CA VAL A 174 -7.11 15.87 10.12
C VAL A 174 -6.11 15.43 9.05
N SER A 175 -5.25 14.47 9.40
CA SER A 175 -4.23 13.92 8.50
C SER A 175 -4.41 12.43 8.29
N LEU A 176 -3.88 11.92 7.18
CA LEU A 176 -3.84 10.48 6.92
C LEU A 176 -2.91 9.79 7.93
N ASN A 177 -3.19 8.51 8.18
CA ASN A 177 -2.42 7.68 9.09
C ASN A 177 -2.04 6.35 8.39
N CYS A 178 -1.21 5.51 9.01
CA CYS A 178 -0.67 4.29 8.39
C CYS A 178 -1.77 3.30 7.95
N LEU A 179 -2.96 3.37 8.54
CA LEU A 179 -4.07 2.46 8.24
C LEU A 179 -4.70 2.72 6.88
N GLU A 180 -4.39 3.84 6.22
CA GLU A 180 -4.73 4.05 4.81
C GLU A 180 -4.31 2.86 3.93
N CYS A 181 -3.10 2.36 4.17
CA CYS A 181 -2.54 1.23 3.44
C CYS A 181 -2.58 -0.08 4.25
N HIS A 182 -2.36 0.02 5.56
CA HIS A 182 -2.15 -1.14 6.44
C HIS A 182 -3.40 -1.63 7.16
N ALA A 183 -4.60 -1.30 6.68
CA ALA A 183 -5.82 -1.96 7.10
C ALA A 183 -6.74 -2.21 5.90
N GLY A 184 -6.97 -3.49 5.63
CA GLY A 184 -7.81 -3.99 4.55
C GLY A 184 -9.05 -4.69 5.09
N ARG A 185 -9.96 -5.05 4.19
CA ARG A 185 -11.16 -5.82 4.53
C ARG A 185 -11.08 -7.25 4.01
N PHE A 186 -11.55 -8.17 4.84
CA PHE A 186 -11.79 -9.55 4.44
C PHE A 186 -13.13 -9.99 5.03
N ASP A 187 -13.98 -10.62 4.20
CA ASP A 187 -15.34 -11.04 4.59
C ASP A 187 -16.19 -9.91 5.24
N GLY A 188 -16.01 -8.67 4.77
CA GLY A 188 -16.71 -7.49 5.28
C GLY A 188 -16.12 -6.89 6.56
N GLU A 189 -15.18 -7.57 7.23
CA GLU A 189 -14.52 -7.10 8.45
C GLU A 189 -13.26 -6.31 8.13
N LEU A 190 -13.06 -5.20 8.84
CA LEU A 190 -11.82 -4.42 8.78
C LEU A 190 -10.76 -5.09 9.67
N ILE A 191 -9.60 -5.39 9.10
CA ILE A 191 -8.50 -6.07 9.79
C ILE A 191 -7.29 -5.13 9.81
N ILE A 192 -6.92 -4.69 11.02
CA ILE A 192 -5.70 -3.92 11.24
C ILE A 192 -4.48 -4.80 10.97
N GLY A 193 -3.55 -4.30 10.16
CA GLY A 193 -2.36 -5.04 9.74
C GLY A 193 -2.55 -5.91 8.52
N LEU A 194 -3.77 -6.02 7.96
CA LEU A 194 -3.97 -6.57 6.62
C LEU A 194 -3.74 -5.45 5.60
N GLY A 195 -2.88 -5.69 4.60
CA GLY A 195 -2.67 -4.73 3.51
C GLY A 195 -3.94 -4.51 2.69
N LYS A 196 -4.25 -3.26 2.35
CA LYS A 196 -5.38 -2.94 1.46
C LYS A 196 -5.05 -3.40 0.04
N ALA A 197 -5.85 -4.33 -0.48
CA ALA A 197 -5.64 -4.96 -1.80
C ALA A 197 -6.65 -4.47 -2.86
N ASP A 198 -7.53 -3.55 -2.50
CA ASP A 198 -8.60 -2.99 -3.33
C ASP A 198 -8.51 -1.47 -3.49
N ALA A 199 -7.42 -0.85 -3.00
CA ALA A 199 -7.19 0.58 -3.16
C ALA A 199 -6.96 0.92 -4.65
N ASP A 200 -7.63 1.98 -5.13
CA ASP A 200 -7.50 2.45 -6.50
C ASP A 200 -6.58 3.67 -6.56
N TYR A 201 -5.36 3.43 -7.03
CA TYR A 201 -4.35 4.45 -7.31
C TYR A 201 -4.13 4.62 -8.82
N THR A 202 -5.07 4.18 -9.66
CA THR A 202 -4.94 4.30 -11.13
C THR A 202 -5.13 5.72 -11.63
N GLU A 203 -5.69 6.59 -10.78
CA GLU A 203 -5.67 8.03 -10.91
C GLU A 203 -4.67 8.66 -9.92
N THR A 204 -4.21 9.88 -10.19
CA THR A 204 -3.25 10.54 -9.32
C THR A 204 -3.93 10.93 -8.00
N ILE A 205 -3.48 10.36 -6.87
CA ILE A 205 -3.82 10.85 -5.52
C ILE A 205 -3.52 12.35 -5.43
N GLY A 206 -2.40 12.72 -6.04
CA GLY A 206 -1.93 14.08 -6.25
C GLY A 206 -2.97 14.99 -6.88
N GLY A 207 -3.57 14.60 -8.01
CA GLY A 207 -4.56 15.41 -8.72
C GLY A 207 -5.75 15.72 -7.83
N PHE A 208 -6.33 14.69 -7.22
CA PHE A 208 -7.52 14.85 -6.40
C PHE A 208 -7.28 15.69 -5.12
N LEU A 209 -6.18 15.46 -4.37
CA LEU A 209 -5.85 16.26 -3.18
C LEU A 209 -5.31 17.67 -3.53
N SER A 210 -4.77 17.85 -4.74
CA SER A 210 -4.31 19.14 -5.25
C SER A 210 -5.43 20.07 -5.72
N ASP A 211 -6.56 19.47 -6.13
CA ASP A 211 -7.74 20.18 -6.60
C ASP A 211 -8.68 20.58 -5.47
N ILE A 212 -8.36 20.26 -4.21
CA ILE A 212 -9.18 20.71 -3.07
C ILE A 212 -9.10 22.23 -3.01
N PRO A 213 -10.21 22.97 -3.19
CA PRO A 213 -10.18 24.42 -3.20
C PRO A 213 -9.75 24.93 -1.83
N ILE A 214 -8.62 25.63 -1.78
CA ILE A 214 -8.19 26.32 -0.56
C ILE A 214 -9.05 27.58 -0.42
N PRO A 215 -9.95 27.66 0.58
CA PRO A 215 -10.85 28.80 0.68
C PRO A 215 -10.04 30.07 1.04
N PRO A 216 -10.33 31.22 0.43
CA PRO A 216 -9.62 32.49 0.71
C PRO A 216 -10.13 33.14 2.01
N ILE A 217 -10.23 32.35 3.08
CA ILE A 217 -10.68 32.79 4.40
C ILE A 217 -9.52 32.66 5.39
N PRO A 218 -9.37 33.54 6.38
CA PRO A 218 -8.36 33.41 7.42
C PRO A 218 -8.80 32.34 8.43
N LEU A 219 -8.66 31.07 8.06
CA LEU A 219 -8.94 29.93 8.94
C LEU A 219 -7.61 29.33 9.44
N PRO A 220 -7.43 29.14 10.77
CA PRO A 220 -6.26 28.45 11.31
C PRO A 220 -6.05 27.06 10.68
N GLY A 221 -4.82 26.76 10.27
CA GLY A 221 -4.45 25.46 9.70
C GLY A 221 -4.58 25.35 8.19
N LEU A 222 -5.01 26.40 7.48
CA LEU A 222 -5.00 26.39 6.01
C LEU A 222 -3.59 26.27 5.43
N GLU A 223 -2.58 26.74 6.14
CA GLU A 223 -1.18 26.54 5.80
C GLU A 223 -0.81 25.05 5.78
N GLU A 224 -1.39 24.24 6.66
CA GLU A 224 -1.17 22.80 6.71
C GLU A 224 -1.83 22.09 5.52
N MET A 225 -3.04 22.50 5.18
CA MET A 225 -3.74 21.99 4.02
C MET A 225 -3.04 22.38 2.72
N THR A 226 -2.54 23.61 2.65
CA THR A 226 -1.76 24.10 1.50
C THR A 226 -0.48 23.30 1.35
N ARG A 227 0.24 23.08 2.45
CA ARG A 227 1.45 22.25 2.47
C ARG A 227 1.15 20.82 2.00
N MET A 228 0.10 20.20 2.52
CA MET A 228 -0.34 18.87 2.10
C MET A 228 -0.61 18.82 0.59
N ALA A 229 -1.43 19.75 0.06
CA ALA A 229 -1.78 19.81 -1.36
C ALA A 229 -0.53 19.98 -2.25
N GLN A 230 0.39 20.87 -1.89
CA GLN A 230 1.65 21.08 -2.63
C GLN A 230 2.52 19.82 -2.66
N ARG A 231 2.61 19.08 -1.56
CA ARG A 231 3.39 17.83 -1.50
C ARG A 231 2.77 16.76 -2.38
N TYR A 232 1.44 16.65 -2.37
CA TYR A 232 0.70 15.72 -3.22
C TYR A 232 0.82 16.06 -4.72
N GLN A 233 0.90 17.34 -5.09
CA GLN A 233 1.20 17.75 -6.47
C GLN A 233 2.57 17.23 -6.94
N VAL A 234 3.59 17.33 -6.09
CA VAL A 234 4.97 16.90 -6.45
C VAL A 234 5.07 15.39 -6.63
N VAL A 235 4.35 14.60 -5.83
CA VAL A 235 4.41 13.13 -5.90
C VAL A 235 3.38 12.52 -6.86
N GLY A 236 2.53 13.35 -7.48
CA GLY A 236 1.35 12.91 -8.24
C GLY A 236 1.66 11.86 -9.30
N ASP A 237 2.63 12.13 -10.18
CA ASP A 237 2.98 11.21 -11.27
C ASP A 237 3.63 9.91 -10.76
N PHE A 238 4.40 9.99 -9.68
CA PHE A 238 5.05 8.83 -9.04
C PHE A 238 4.08 7.95 -8.24
N THR A 239 2.86 8.43 -8.00
CA THR A 239 1.82 7.70 -7.25
C THR A 239 0.74 7.06 -8.13
N LYS A 240 0.80 7.27 -9.45
CA LYS A 240 -0.13 6.68 -10.40
C LYS A 240 0.22 5.22 -10.72
N MET A 241 -0.64 4.30 -10.31
CA MET A 241 -0.51 2.87 -10.57
C MET A 241 -1.19 2.45 -11.88
N LYS A 242 -0.80 1.28 -12.40
CA LYS A 242 -1.38 0.73 -13.65
C LYS A 242 -2.61 -0.14 -13.39
N THR A 243 -2.81 -0.58 -12.16
CA THR A 243 -3.86 -1.52 -11.75
C THR A 243 -4.35 -1.16 -10.35
N VAL A 244 -5.62 -1.48 -10.08
CA VAL A 244 -6.19 -1.43 -8.73
C VAL A 244 -5.50 -2.47 -7.85
N GLY A 245 -5.30 -2.15 -6.57
CA GLY A 245 -4.78 -3.06 -5.54
C GLY A 245 -3.27 -3.02 -5.30
N THR A 246 -2.50 -2.41 -6.20
CA THR A 246 -1.06 -2.17 -6.00
C THR A 246 -0.81 -0.83 -5.33
N ASN A 247 0.14 -0.75 -4.41
CA ASN A 247 0.44 0.46 -3.64
C ASN A 247 1.64 1.24 -4.23
N PRO A 248 1.57 2.58 -4.37
CA PRO A 248 2.68 3.42 -4.83
C PRO A 248 3.74 3.78 -3.77
N ALA A 249 3.70 3.20 -2.57
CA ALA A 249 4.50 3.65 -1.41
C ALA A 249 6.00 3.86 -1.70
N ASP A 250 6.63 2.97 -2.47
CA ASP A 250 8.06 3.09 -2.80
C ASP A 250 8.32 4.27 -3.76
N GLY A 251 7.41 4.53 -4.70
CA GLY A 251 7.51 5.67 -5.61
C GLY A 251 7.24 7.01 -4.90
N LEU A 252 6.24 7.02 -4.01
CA LEU A 252 6.02 8.13 -3.08
C LEU A 252 7.30 8.43 -2.28
N ALA A 253 7.96 7.38 -1.76
CA ALA A 253 9.17 7.54 -0.97
C ALA A 253 10.37 8.06 -1.77
N ALA A 254 10.55 7.58 -3.00
CA ALA A 254 11.58 8.11 -3.88
C ALA A 254 11.34 9.60 -4.17
N ALA A 255 10.11 9.98 -4.53
CA ALA A 255 9.75 11.36 -4.86
C ALA A 255 9.93 12.31 -3.66
N LEU A 256 9.50 11.92 -2.46
CA LEU A 256 9.70 12.73 -1.26
C LEU A 256 11.18 12.87 -0.90
N SER A 257 11.97 11.81 -1.05
CA SER A 257 13.42 11.83 -0.78
C SER A 257 14.15 12.77 -1.73
N ALA A 258 13.73 12.84 -3.00
CA ALA A 258 14.34 13.72 -3.99
C ALA A 258 14.19 15.20 -3.64
N HIS A 259 13.17 15.58 -2.85
CA HIS A 259 12.91 16.97 -2.44
C HIS A 259 13.37 17.28 -1.01
N ARG A 260 14.19 16.41 -0.41
CA ARG A 260 14.53 16.49 1.02
C ARG A 260 16.03 16.59 1.23
N ASP A 261 16.47 17.61 1.97
CA ASP A 261 17.86 17.65 2.42
C ASP A 261 18.10 16.50 3.40
N LYS A 262 19.13 15.68 3.15
CA LYS A 262 19.40 14.47 3.93
C LYS A 262 19.90 14.74 5.36
N ASP A 263 20.41 15.92 5.64
CA ASP A 263 21.02 16.28 6.93
C ASP A 263 20.09 17.17 7.76
N THR A 264 19.34 18.09 7.13
CA THR A 264 18.44 19.03 7.82
C THR A 264 16.97 18.63 7.76
N LEU A 265 16.59 17.76 6.80
CA LEU A 265 15.21 17.44 6.44
C LEU A 265 14.40 18.62 5.89
N GLU A 266 15.05 19.74 5.56
CA GLU A 266 14.37 20.86 4.92
C GLU A 266 13.83 20.45 3.54
N TRP A 267 12.65 20.97 3.21
CA TRP A 267 12.06 20.76 1.90
C TRP A 267 12.67 21.67 0.85
N SER A 268 12.92 21.11 -0.34
CA SER A 268 13.25 21.83 -1.56
C SER A 268 12.09 21.77 -2.54
N ASN A 269 11.68 22.92 -3.08
CA ASN A 269 10.66 22.95 -4.14
C ASN A 269 11.17 22.36 -5.47
N GLU A 270 12.47 22.42 -5.70
CA GLU A 270 13.14 21.75 -6.82
C GLU A 270 13.71 20.41 -6.34
N PRO A 271 13.70 19.36 -7.18
CA PRO A 271 14.32 18.10 -6.80
C PRO A 271 15.83 18.27 -6.63
N LEU A 272 16.36 17.83 -5.48
CA LEU A 272 17.78 17.70 -5.18
C LEU A 272 18.40 16.47 -5.88
N ILE A 273 17.57 15.50 -6.25
CA ILE A 273 17.93 14.30 -7.01
C ILE A 273 16.95 14.18 -8.18
N GLU A 274 17.46 14.18 -9.41
CA GLU A 274 16.62 13.95 -10.59
C GLU A 274 16.11 12.49 -10.60
N LEU A 275 14.80 12.35 -10.71
CA LEU A 275 14.13 11.06 -10.87
C LEU A 275 13.68 10.91 -12.33
N GLY A 276 13.92 9.73 -12.91
CA GLY A 276 13.30 9.35 -14.18
C GLY A 276 11.85 8.94 -13.98
N GLU A 277 11.14 8.69 -15.08
CA GLU A 277 9.80 8.11 -15.03
C GLU A 277 9.87 6.63 -14.63
N PHE A 278 9.13 6.24 -13.59
CA PHE A 278 9.01 4.85 -13.17
C PHE A 278 7.67 4.59 -12.49
N VAL A 279 7.31 3.31 -12.43
CA VAL A 279 6.22 2.80 -11.60
C VAL A 279 6.77 1.64 -10.80
N VAL A 280 6.79 1.77 -9.48
CA VAL A 280 7.26 0.72 -8.55
C VAL A 280 6.05 0.25 -7.73
N PRO A 281 5.26 -0.69 -8.25
CA PRO A 281 4.11 -1.21 -7.53
C PRO A 281 4.60 -2.13 -6.42
N VAL A 282 4.04 -1.97 -5.22
CA VAL A 282 4.29 -2.88 -4.10
C VAL A 282 2.99 -3.35 -3.48
N ASP A 283 2.95 -4.60 -3.04
CA ASP A 283 1.88 -5.06 -2.16
C ASP A 283 2.14 -4.53 -0.75
N THR A 284 1.09 -4.07 -0.08
CA THR A 284 1.21 -3.66 1.31
C THR A 284 1.39 -4.92 2.17
N PRO A 285 2.55 -5.12 2.83
CA PRO A 285 2.80 -6.37 3.54
C PRO A 285 1.94 -6.45 4.81
N PRO A 286 1.47 -7.65 5.18
CA PRO A 286 0.73 -7.79 6.42
C PRO A 286 1.67 -7.67 7.63
N TRP A 287 1.21 -6.96 8.65
CA TRP A 287 2.02 -6.64 9.84
C TRP A 287 2.37 -7.86 10.69
N TRP A 288 1.57 -8.92 10.65
CA TRP A 288 1.88 -10.16 11.38
C TRP A 288 3.14 -10.88 10.87
N HIS A 289 3.69 -10.49 9.71
CA HIS A 289 5.01 -10.96 9.27
C HIS A 289 6.18 -10.19 9.89
N THR A 290 5.97 -9.02 10.50
CA THR A 290 7.05 -8.17 11.03
C THR A 290 7.95 -8.91 12.02
N LYS A 291 7.41 -9.76 12.89
CA LYS A 291 8.18 -10.56 13.84
C LYS A 291 8.98 -11.71 13.20
N LYS A 292 8.62 -12.10 11.96
CA LYS A 292 9.25 -13.21 11.21
C LYS A 292 10.26 -12.74 10.16
N LYS A 293 10.36 -11.43 9.88
CA LYS A 293 11.21 -10.89 8.79
C LYS A 293 12.50 -10.26 9.30
N ASN A 294 13.62 -10.64 8.68
CA ASN A 294 14.93 -9.99 8.87
C ASN A 294 15.03 -8.60 8.20
N GLY A 295 14.16 -8.30 7.24
CA GLY A 295 14.04 -6.98 6.60
C GLY A 295 12.60 -6.74 6.17
N LEU A 296 12.07 -5.54 6.41
CA LEU A 296 10.62 -5.30 6.33
C LEU A 296 10.04 -5.28 4.91
N PHE A 297 10.81 -4.87 3.91
CA PHE A 297 10.31 -4.64 2.55
C PHE A 297 10.48 -5.86 1.64
N CYS A 298 9.79 -5.89 0.50
CA CYS A 298 9.78 -7.02 -0.43
C CYS A 298 11.15 -7.30 -1.07
N ASN A 299 11.98 -6.27 -1.26
CA ASN A 299 13.36 -6.39 -1.73
C ASN A 299 14.37 -6.73 -0.59
N GLY A 300 13.89 -6.96 0.64
CA GLY A 300 14.72 -7.27 1.80
C GLY A 300 15.53 -6.11 2.36
N MET A 301 15.19 -4.85 2.04
CA MET A 301 15.74 -3.66 2.73
C MET A 301 15.16 -3.50 4.15
N ALA A 302 15.62 -2.47 4.86
CA ALA A 302 15.26 -2.20 6.26
C ALA A 302 15.66 -3.30 7.25
N ARG A 303 16.90 -3.82 7.14
CA ARG A 303 17.47 -4.84 8.05
C ARG A 303 17.99 -4.29 9.38
N GLY A 304 18.16 -2.96 9.46
CA GLY A 304 18.63 -2.26 10.64
C GLY A 304 17.49 -1.92 11.60
N ASP A 305 17.51 -0.72 12.15
CA ASP A 305 16.38 -0.20 12.91
C ASP A 305 15.15 -0.06 12.00
N HIS A 306 14.13 -0.86 12.24
CA HIS A 306 12.92 -0.88 11.42
C HIS A 306 12.23 0.48 11.41
N ARG A 307 12.27 1.20 12.54
CA ARG A 307 11.62 2.51 12.70
C ARG A 307 12.11 3.52 11.69
N ALA A 308 13.38 3.46 11.28
CA ALA A 308 13.97 4.39 10.32
C ALA A 308 13.28 4.38 8.95
N THR A 309 12.63 3.26 8.60
CA THR A 309 11.84 3.14 7.36
C THR A 309 10.34 3.20 7.62
N MET A 310 9.85 2.69 8.75
CA MET A 310 8.43 2.76 9.11
C MET A 310 7.93 4.20 9.29
N ILE A 311 8.80 5.10 9.75
CA ILE A 311 8.49 6.53 9.89
C ILE A 311 8.41 7.25 8.54
N TYR A 312 8.80 6.62 7.43
CA TYR A 312 9.01 7.35 6.18
C TYR A 312 7.74 8.07 5.67
N ALA A 313 6.54 7.52 5.88
CA ALA A 313 5.29 8.18 5.49
C ALA A 313 5.12 9.59 6.09
N THR A 314 5.76 9.89 7.21
CA THR A 314 5.72 11.20 7.88
C THR A 314 6.51 12.27 7.11
N SER A 315 7.46 11.85 6.26
CA SER A 315 8.30 12.74 5.44
C SER A 315 7.52 13.56 4.43
N LEU A 316 6.25 13.21 4.19
CA LEU A 316 5.32 14.02 3.41
C LEU A 316 5.33 15.47 3.92
N CYS A 317 5.32 15.67 5.25
CA CYS A 317 5.17 16.99 5.86
C CYS A 317 6.15 17.30 6.98
N THR A 318 7.03 16.36 7.32
CA THR A 318 8.13 16.62 8.25
C THR A 318 9.24 17.38 7.54
N ASP A 319 9.52 18.61 7.97
CA ASP A 319 10.47 19.51 7.30
C ASP A 319 11.71 19.84 8.17
N SER A 320 11.88 19.19 9.32
CA SER A 320 13.03 19.44 10.21
C SER A 320 13.41 18.23 11.06
N VAL A 321 14.69 18.15 11.45
CA VAL A 321 15.19 17.12 12.39
C VAL A 321 14.44 17.14 13.73
N PRO A 322 14.21 18.27 14.41
CA PRO A 322 13.50 18.26 15.70
C PRO A 322 12.06 17.75 15.61
N GLU A 323 11.37 18.02 14.50
CA GLU A 323 10.03 17.47 14.25
C GLU A 323 10.10 15.95 14.05
N ALA A 324 11.03 15.47 13.22
CA ALA A 324 11.26 14.05 13.00
C ALA A 324 11.63 13.31 14.30
N GLU A 325 12.52 13.85 15.12
CA GLU A 325 12.90 13.29 16.43
C GLU A 325 11.70 13.23 17.39
N GLY A 326 10.86 14.27 17.39
CA GLY A 326 9.64 14.32 18.17
C GLY A 326 8.67 13.20 17.80
N ILE A 327 8.50 12.93 16.50
CA ILE A 327 7.70 11.80 16.01
C ILE A 327 8.39 10.47 16.35
N PHE A 328 9.69 10.35 16.07
CA PHE A 328 10.46 9.13 16.26
C PHE A 328 10.51 8.67 17.73
N SER A 329 10.37 9.61 18.68
CA SER A 329 10.40 9.35 20.12
C SER A 329 9.37 8.33 20.61
N TYR A 330 8.26 8.14 19.90
CA TYR A 330 7.23 7.14 20.22
C TYR A 330 7.12 6.01 19.18
N PHE A 331 7.93 6.02 18.11
CA PHE A 331 7.85 5.02 17.04
C PHE A 331 8.31 3.62 17.47
N ASN A 332 9.09 3.49 18.54
CA ASN A 332 9.39 2.19 19.16
C ASN A 332 8.12 1.50 19.67
N ASN A 333 7.17 2.26 20.22
CA ASN A 333 5.88 1.72 20.67
C ASN A 333 5.05 1.25 19.46
N ILE A 334 4.95 2.07 18.40
CA ILE A 334 4.24 1.68 17.16
C ILE A 334 4.86 0.41 16.55
N ARG A 335 6.20 0.33 16.48
CA ARG A 335 6.90 -0.87 16.00
C ARG A 335 6.65 -2.08 16.91
N ALA A 336 6.55 -1.90 18.23
CA ALA A 336 6.20 -2.96 19.16
C ALA A 336 4.77 -3.48 18.94
N PHE A 337 3.80 -2.58 18.73
CA PHE A 337 2.44 -2.94 18.36
C PHE A 337 2.40 -3.75 17.06
N ILE A 338 3.02 -3.24 16.00
CA ILE A 338 3.05 -3.90 14.69
C ILE A 338 3.67 -5.31 14.80
N ALA A 339 4.73 -5.48 15.57
CA ALA A 339 5.35 -6.78 15.80
C ALA A 339 4.50 -7.75 16.65
N SER A 340 3.52 -7.23 17.41
CA SER A 340 2.58 -8.03 18.20
C SER A 340 1.31 -8.45 17.43
N VAL A 341 1.09 -7.92 16.22
CA VAL A 341 -0.08 -8.27 15.42
C VAL A 341 0.00 -9.75 15.03
N GLU A 342 -1.09 -10.47 15.23
CA GLU A 342 -1.26 -11.86 14.79
C GLU A 342 -2.18 -11.95 13.58
N ALA A 343 -1.96 -12.97 12.74
CA ALA A 343 -2.86 -13.25 11.63
C ALA A 343 -4.23 -13.73 12.17
N PRO A 344 -5.36 -13.26 11.60
CA PRO A 344 -6.66 -13.80 11.95
C PRO A 344 -6.79 -15.25 11.51
N THR A 345 -7.56 -16.04 12.24
CA THR A 345 -7.89 -17.42 11.84
C THR A 345 -8.73 -17.41 10.56
N TYR A 346 -8.44 -18.32 9.64
CA TYR A 346 -9.26 -18.49 8.43
C TYR A 346 -10.71 -18.84 8.81
N PRO A 347 -11.72 -18.07 8.38
CA PRO A 347 -13.08 -18.18 8.92
C PRO A 347 -13.93 -19.28 8.28
N PHE A 348 -13.47 -19.89 7.18
CA PHE A 348 -14.22 -20.92 6.46
C PHE A 348 -13.74 -22.33 6.80
N ALA A 349 -14.56 -23.32 6.44
CA ALA A 349 -14.21 -24.72 6.67
C ALA A 349 -12.97 -25.12 5.87
N ILE A 350 -12.07 -25.86 6.53
CA ILE A 350 -10.87 -26.45 5.94
C ILE A 350 -11.09 -27.96 5.83
N ASP A 351 -10.81 -28.54 4.68
CA ASP A 351 -10.71 -30.00 4.53
C ASP A 351 -9.37 -30.44 5.14
N ALA A 352 -9.45 -31.07 6.31
CA ALA A 352 -8.26 -31.46 7.07
C ALA A 352 -7.40 -32.49 6.32
N ALA A 353 -8.02 -33.44 5.60
CA ALA A 353 -7.26 -34.45 4.87
C ALA A 353 -6.46 -33.82 3.73
N LEU A 354 -7.06 -32.86 3.02
CA LEU A 354 -6.38 -32.13 1.96
C LEU A 354 -5.32 -31.16 2.51
N ALA A 355 -5.55 -30.57 3.69
CA ALA A 355 -4.56 -29.72 4.36
C ALA A 355 -3.31 -30.53 4.78
N ASP A 356 -3.50 -31.74 5.32
CA ASP A 356 -2.39 -32.64 5.69
C ASP A 356 -1.57 -33.05 4.44
N GLU A 357 -2.24 -33.34 3.32
CA GLU A 357 -1.55 -33.58 2.03
C GLU A 357 -0.78 -32.34 1.56
N GLY A 358 -1.37 -31.15 1.72
CA GLY A 358 -0.75 -29.87 1.38
C GLY A 358 0.48 -29.54 2.23
N GLU A 359 0.48 -29.89 3.51
CA GLU A 359 1.63 -29.70 4.41
C GLU A 359 2.86 -30.46 3.91
N ALA A 360 2.69 -31.73 3.52
CA ALA A 360 3.78 -32.53 2.99
C ALA A 360 4.40 -31.90 1.72
N LEU A 361 3.54 -31.42 0.81
CA LEU A 361 3.98 -30.74 -0.41
C LEU A 361 4.68 -29.41 -0.12
N PHE A 362 4.18 -28.62 0.84
CA PHE A 362 4.80 -27.37 1.25
C PHE A 362 6.19 -27.59 1.83
N LEU A 363 6.35 -28.57 2.73
CA LEU A 363 7.63 -28.89 3.35
C LEU A 363 8.65 -29.33 2.30
N GLU A 364 8.24 -30.12 1.30
CA GLU A 364 9.11 -30.60 0.25
C GLU A 364 9.51 -29.51 -0.76
N ASN A 365 8.59 -28.62 -1.14
CA ASN A 365 8.77 -27.75 -2.31
C ASN A 365 8.85 -26.25 -2.02
N CYS A 366 8.32 -25.79 -0.89
CA CYS A 366 8.13 -24.36 -0.61
C CYS A 366 8.93 -23.87 0.59
N SER A 367 9.11 -24.72 1.60
CA SER A 367 9.66 -24.35 2.91
C SER A 367 11.07 -23.78 2.84
N CYS A 368 11.87 -24.15 1.84
CA CYS A 368 13.25 -23.67 1.76
C CYS A 368 13.38 -22.17 1.44
N CYS A 369 12.34 -21.56 0.85
CA CYS A 369 12.27 -20.12 0.63
C CYS A 369 11.27 -19.43 1.57
N HIS A 370 10.15 -20.08 1.89
CA HIS A 370 9.07 -19.49 2.68
C HIS A 370 9.16 -19.73 4.19
N GLY A 371 10.12 -20.57 4.62
CA GLY A 371 10.30 -20.95 6.00
C GLY A 371 9.45 -22.17 6.40
N THR A 372 9.55 -22.54 7.67
CA THR A 372 8.72 -23.61 8.27
C THR A 372 7.76 -23.04 9.30
N TYR A 373 6.58 -23.64 9.40
CA TYR A 373 5.56 -23.28 10.38
C TYR A 373 5.53 -24.31 11.51
N ALA A 374 5.30 -23.86 12.74
CA ALA A 374 5.22 -24.72 13.92
C ALA A 374 4.30 -24.11 14.98
N ASP A 375 3.73 -24.95 15.83
CA ASP A 375 2.93 -24.52 16.99
C ASP A 375 3.75 -23.65 17.96
N ASP A 376 5.05 -23.94 18.07
CA ASP A 376 6.01 -23.10 18.78
C ASP A 376 6.66 -22.13 17.78
N PRO A 377 6.40 -20.81 17.89
CA PRO A 377 7.04 -19.81 17.04
C PRO A 377 8.58 -19.84 17.11
N ALA A 378 9.18 -20.33 18.19
CA ALA A 378 10.63 -20.47 18.31
C ALA A 378 11.20 -21.62 17.46
N ALA A 379 10.35 -22.54 16.98
CA ALA A 379 10.70 -23.65 16.11
C ALA A 379 10.43 -23.35 14.62
N GLU A 380 9.84 -22.20 14.29
CA GLU A 380 9.73 -21.72 12.91
C GLU A 380 11.13 -21.35 12.37
N SER A 381 11.31 -21.46 11.05
CA SER A 381 12.56 -21.08 10.36
C SER A 381 12.32 -20.16 9.19
#